data_AF-A0A496VBZ4-F1
#
_entry.id   AF-A0A496VBZ4-F1
#
_cell.length_a   1.000
_cell.length_b   1.000
_cell.length_c   1.000
_cell.angle_alpha   90.00
_cell.angle_beta   90.00
_cell.angle_gamma   90.00
#
_symmetry.space_group_name_H-M   'P 1'
#
loop_
_entity.id
_entity.type
_entity.pdbx_description
1 polymer ?
#
loop_
_entity_poly.entity_id
_entity_poly.type
_entity_poly.pdbx_seq_one_letter_code
_entity_poly.pdbx_strand_id
1 'polypeptide(L)'
;MKSRKQWLKEVASLCAEVGPEDGIDPRTVVHKQAICQKNRKTYQVCKQAEKTLNLVMAGESVEPLLRELIVSAVEPAPDSSHLLVIVEPTSTTVSLDENEVLEALQRAGGRLRSAIATAITRKRAPQLSFRFIASMGVPR
;
A
#
# COMPACT_ATOMS: atom_id res chain seq x y z
N MET A 1 -12.18 -40.22 9.43
CA MET A 1 -10.79 -39.72 9.38
C MET A 1 -9.90 -40.71 10.13
N LYS A 2 -8.85 -41.26 9.50
CA LYS A 2 -7.93 -42.20 10.18
C LYS A 2 -7.19 -41.46 11.30
N SER A 3 -6.94 -42.12 12.43
CA SER A 3 -6.15 -41.53 13.51
C SER A 3 -4.71 -41.29 13.03
N ARG A 4 -4.07 -40.17 13.44
CA ARG A 4 -2.68 -39.84 13.07
C ARG A 4 -1.71 -41.01 13.35
N LYS A 5 -1.96 -41.80 14.41
CA LYS A 5 -1.19 -43.00 14.74
C LYS A 5 -1.35 -44.13 13.72
N GLN A 6 -2.55 -44.33 13.20
CA GLN A 6 -2.82 -45.36 12.18
C GLN A 6 -2.22 -44.96 10.83
N TRP A 7 -2.31 -43.69 10.47
CA TRP A 7 -1.69 -43.17 9.24
C TRP A 7 -0.16 -43.28 9.27
N LEU A 8 0.49 -42.89 10.37
CA LEU A 8 1.95 -43.03 10.52
C LEU A 8 2.42 -44.48 10.40
N LYS A 9 1.65 -45.45 10.92
CA LYS A 9 1.98 -46.88 10.82
C LYS A 9 1.87 -47.40 9.38
N GLU A 10 0.91 -46.89 8.62
CA GLU A 10 0.72 -47.21 7.19
C GLU A 10 1.85 -46.60 6.34
N VAL A 11 2.22 -45.34 6.60
CA VAL A 11 3.31 -44.64 5.91
C VAL A 11 4.68 -45.29 6.21
N ALA A 12 4.94 -45.65 7.47
CA ALA A 12 6.17 -46.34 7.86
C ALA A 12 6.32 -47.73 7.21
N SER A 13 5.23 -48.36 6.78
CA SER A 13 5.28 -49.63 6.05
C SER A 13 5.55 -49.46 4.56
N LEU A 14 5.40 -48.25 4.02
CA LEU A 14 5.49 -47.95 2.58
C LEU A 14 6.72 -47.10 2.23
N CYS A 15 7.30 -46.41 3.21
CA CYS A 15 8.47 -45.54 3.04
C CYS A 15 9.73 -46.18 3.63
N ALA A 16 10.88 -46.01 2.97
CA ALA A 16 12.16 -46.47 3.48
C ALA A 16 12.61 -45.68 4.72
N GLU A 17 12.38 -44.35 4.72
CA GLU A 17 12.56 -43.46 5.86
C GLU A 17 11.44 -42.41 5.84
N VAL A 18 10.92 -42.03 7.01
CA VAL A 18 9.91 -40.96 7.15
C VAL A 18 10.58 -39.79 7.87
N GLY A 19 10.79 -38.69 7.15
CA GLY A 19 11.35 -37.46 7.70
C GLY A 19 10.32 -36.69 8.53
N PRO A 20 10.78 -35.80 9.44
CA PRO A 20 9.89 -34.96 10.25
C PRO A 20 9.05 -33.97 9.41
N GLU A 21 9.46 -33.72 8.17
CA GLU A 21 8.81 -32.79 7.23
C GLU A 21 7.80 -33.50 6.31
N ASP A 22 7.75 -34.84 6.31
CA ASP A 22 6.91 -35.63 5.39
C ASP A 22 5.44 -35.62 5.82
N GLY A 23 4.57 -35.26 4.87
CA GLY A 23 3.12 -35.13 5.10
C GLY A 23 2.70 -33.81 5.75
N ILE A 24 3.59 -32.83 5.84
CA ILE A 24 3.19 -31.45 6.13
C ILE A 24 2.57 -30.83 4.87
N ASP A 25 1.34 -30.31 4.99
CA ASP A 25 0.69 -29.57 3.91
C ASP A 25 1.57 -28.36 3.51
N PRO A 26 1.88 -28.13 2.23
CA PRO A 26 2.62 -26.96 1.76
C PRO A 26 2.04 -25.61 2.23
N ARG A 27 0.77 -25.57 2.63
CA ARG A 27 0.10 -24.39 3.19
C ARG A 27 0.42 -24.17 4.68
N THR A 28 0.88 -25.19 5.40
CA THR A 28 1.19 -25.14 6.84
C THR A 28 2.68 -25.03 7.14
N VAL A 29 3.58 -25.41 6.21
CA VAL A 29 5.04 -25.14 6.29
C VAL A 29 5.41 -23.64 6.31
N VAL A 30 4.44 -22.73 6.10
CA VAL A 30 4.64 -21.29 6.27
C VAL A 30 4.64 -20.94 7.76
N HIS A 31 5.65 -21.42 8.49
CA HIS A 31 5.91 -20.96 9.84
C HIS A 31 6.38 -19.49 9.80
N LYS A 32 5.87 -18.70 10.77
CA LYS A 32 6.36 -17.36 11.19
C LYS A 32 5.76 -16.09 10.53
N GLN A 33 4.49 -16.07 10.13
CA GLN A 33 3.84 -14.82 9.64
C GLN A 33 2.97 -14.05 10.67
N ALA A 34 2.99 -14.38 11.96
CA ALA A 34 2.14 -13.72 12.95
C ALA A 34 2.52 -12.25 13.24
N ILE A 35 3.77 -11.84 12.98
CA ILE A 35 4.26 -10.48 13.31
C ILE A 35 3.92 -9.46 12.19
N CYS A 36 3.63 -9.91 10.97
CA CYS A 36 3.49 -9.03 9.80
C CYS A 36 2.02 -8.65 9.44
N GLN A 37 1.01 -9.33 10.01
CA GLN A 37 -0.38 -9.13 9.60
C GLN A 37 -0.97 -7.74 9.94
N LYS A 38 -0.56 -7.12 11.06
CA LYS A 38 -1.05 -5.78 11.44
C LYS A 38 -0.66 -4.72 10.41
N ASN A 39 0.57 -4.80 9.87
CA ASN A 39 1.04 -3.85 8.86
C ASN A 39 0.46 -4.13 7.47
N ARG A 40 0.16 -5.40 7.12
CA ARG A 40 -0.38 -5.75 5.80
C ARG A 40 -1.65 -4.99 5.45
N LYS A 41 -2.62 -4.89 6.36
CA LYS A 41 -3.88 -4.15 6.12
C LYS A 41 -3.66 -2.64 6.03
N THR A 42 -2.67 -2.11 6.74
CA THR A 42 -2.27 -0.70 6.64
C THR A 42 -1.67 -0.42 5.27
N TYR A 43 -0.70 -1.22 4.83
CA TYR A 43 -0.10 -1.09 3.50
C TYR A 43 -1.09 -1.31 2.36
N GLN A 44 -2.08 -2.20 2.53
CA GLN A 44 -3.18 -2.34 1.55
C GLN A 44 -3.96 -1.04 1.38
N VAL A 45 -4.27 -0.36 2.49
CA VAL A 45 -4.93 0.96 2.45
C VAL A 45 -4.03 2.00 1.81
N CYS A 46 -2.74 2.04 2.15
CA CYS A 46 -1.79 2.95 1.52
C CYS A 46 -1.75 2.75 0.01
N LYS A 47 -1.64 1.50 -0.46
CA LYS A 47 -1.60 1.18 -1.90
C LYS A 47 -2.91 1.54 -2.61
N GLN A 48 -4.04 1.31 -1.95
CA GLN A 48 -5.34 1.69 -2.49
C GLN A 48 -5.51 3.21 -2.57
N ALA A 49 -5.04 3.94 -1.54
CA ALA A 49 -5.03 5.39 -1.52
C ALA A 49 -4.12 5.95 -2.62
N GLU A 50 -2.90 5.42 -2.78
CA GLU A 50 -1.96 5.80 -3.84
C GLU A 50 -2.59 5.66 -5.24
N LYS A 51 -3.20 4.50 -5.54
CA LYS A 51 -3.86 4.26 -6.82
C LYS A 51 -5.03 5.22 -7.05
N THR A 52 -5.82 5.47 -6.01
CA THR A 52 -7.00 6.35 -6.08
C THR A 52 -6.58 7.80 -6.29
N LEU A 53 -5.57 8.27 -5.56
CA LEU A 53 -5.06 9.63 -5.67
C LEU A 53 -4.47 9.89 -7.05
N ASN A 54 -3.64 8.98 -7.58
CA ASN A 54 -3.11 9.09 -8.93
C ASN A 54 -4.22 9.19 -9.98
N LEU A 55 -5.28 8.38 -9.87
CA LEU A 55 -6.42 8.44 -10.79
C LEU A 55 -7.18 9.78 -10.70
N VAL A 56 -7.40 10.28 -9.48
CA VAL A 56 -8.16 11.52 -9.26
C VAL A 56 -7.36 12.74 -9.70
N MET A 57 -6.07 12.79 -9.39
CA MET A 57 -5.18 13.89 -9.76
C MET A 57 -5.01 14.01 -11.28
N ALA A 58 -5.02 12.87 -12.00
CA ALA A 58 -5.02 12.87 -13.47
C ALA A 58 -6.36 13.31 -14.09
N GLY A 59 -7.44 13.42 -13.32
CA GLY A 59 -8.78 13.75 -13.82
C GLY A 59 -9.02 15.24 -14.05
N GLU A 60 -9.93 15.58 -14.95
CA GLU A 60 -10.26 16.97 -15.30
C GLU A 60 -10.95 17.76 -14.19
N SER A 61 -11.50 17.07 -13.20
CA SER A 61 -12.25 17.73 -12.14
C SER A 61 -11.37 18.34 -11.03
N VAL A 62 -10.06 18.17 -11.15
CA VAL A 62 -9.08 18.67 -10.19
C VAL A 62 -8.33 19.84 -10.81
N GLU A 63 -7.78 20.68 -9.94
CA GLU A 63 -7.00 21.85 -10.30
C GLU A 63 -5.88 21.51 -11.32
N PRO A 64 -5.63 22.38 -12.33
CA PRO A 64 -4.65 22.08 -13.38
C PRO A 64 -3.26 21.73 -12.85
N LEU A 65 -2.79 22.42 -11.80
CA LEU A 65 -1.50 22.17 -11.16
C LEU A 65 -1.35 20.72 -10.65
N LEU A 66 -2.44 20.13 -10.14
CA LEU A 66 -2.41 18.77 -9.60
C LEU A 66 -2.28 17.69 -10.70
N ARG A 67 -2.59 18.03 -11.96
CA ARG A 67 -2.41 17.12 -13.10
C ARG A 67 -0.95 17.00 -13.52
N GLU A 68 -0.14 18.00 -13.17
CA GLU A 68 1.30 17.99 -13.38
C GLU A 68 2.04 17.20 -12.29
N LEU A 69 1.33 16.63 -11.32
CA LEU A 69 1.89 15.88 -10.19
C LEU A 69 1.52 14.39 -10.27
N ILE A 70 2.45 13.55 -9.84
CA ILE A 70 2.20 12.13 -9.56
C ILE A 70 2.42 11.85 -8.08
N VAL A 71 1.69 10.87 -7.54
CA VAL A 71 1.92 10.36 -6.19
C VAL A 71 2.99 9.27 -6.27
N SER A 72 4.18 9.58 -5.76
CA SER A 72 5.33 8.68 -5.72
C SER A 72 5.14 7.58 -4.67
N ALA A 73 4.66 7.96 -3.49
CA ALA A 73 4.42 7.03 -2.39
C ALA A 73 3.33 7.52 -1.44
N VAL A 74 2.69 6.57 -0.76
CA VAL A 74 1.79 6.84 0.36
C VAL A 74 2.22 6.01 1.56
N GLU A 75 2.57 6.68 2.65
CA GLU A 75 3.07 6.06 3.86
C GLU A 75 2.12 6.26 5.05
N PRO A 76 2.02 5.30 5.97
CA PRO A 76 1.28 5.50 7.21
C PRO A 76 2.05 6.38 8.19
N ALA A 77 1.37 7.30 8.89
CA ALA A 77 2.03 8.22 9.81
C ALA A 77 1.12 8.65 10.98
N PRO A 78 1.00 7.93 12.11
CA PRO A 78 1.72 6.73 12.59
C PRO A 78 1.03 5.39 12.27
N ASP A 79 -0.23 5.43 11.79
CA ASP A 79 -1.01 4.26 11.39
C ASP A 79 -1.88 4.59 10.16
N SER A 80 -2.76 3.66 9.76
CA SER A 80 -3.68 3.83 8.62
C SER A 80 -4.76 4.92 8.75
N SER A 81 -4.84 5.61 9.88
CA SER A 81 -5.79 6.72 10.11
C SER A 81 -5.26 8.05 9.56
N HIS A 82 -3.95 8.12 9.29
CA HIS A 82 -3.29 9.31 8.80
C HIS A 82 -2.24 8.89 7.76
N LEU A 83 -2.35 9.40 6.54
CA LEU A 83 -1.48 9.02 5.43
C LEU A 83 -0.63 10.22 5.02
N LEU A 84 0.68 9.98 4.93
CA LEU A 84 1.62 10.89 4.29
C LEU A 84 1.63 10.58 2.79
N VAL A 85 1.21 11.54 1.99
CA VAL A 85 1.21 11.48 0.54
C VAL A 85 2.45 12.21 0.04
N ILE A 86 3.33 11.48 -0.63
CA ILE A 86 4.54 12.01 -1.23
C ILE A 86 4.26 12.22 -2.72
N VAL A 87 4.38 13.46 -3.17
CA VAL A 87 4.15 13.86 -4.55
C VAL A 87 5.41 14.38 -5.19
N GLU A 88 5.52 14.16 -6.49
CA GLU A 88 6.61 14.64 -7.34
C GLU A 88 6.05 15.14 -8.67
N PRO A 89 6.74 16.05 -9.38
CA PRO A 89 6.30 16.49 -10.69
C PRO A 89 6.37 15.36 -11.71
N THR A 90 5.39 15.29 -12.60
CA THR A 90 5.31 14.30 -13.68
C THR A 90 6.45 14.47 -14.69
N SER A 91 6.86 15.72 -14.92
CA SER A 91 7.98 16.06 -15.81
C SER A 91 9.06 16.82 -15.07
N THR A 92 10.31 16.40 -15.26
CA THR A 92 11.51 17.09 -14.75
C THR A 92 11.74 18.45 -15.41
N THR A 93 11.05 18.76 -16.52
CA THR A 93 11.20 20.05 -17.21
C THR A 93 10.39 21.18 -16.58
N VAL A 94 9.43 20.85 -15.71
CA VAL A 94 8.54 21.83 -15.10
C VAL A 94 9.03 22.09 -13.67
N SER A 95 9.52 23.30 -13.44
CA SER A 95 9.80 23.76 -12.08
C SER A 95 8.50 24.22 -11.44
N LEU A 96 8.03 23.48 -10.44
CA LEU A 96 6.86 23.86 -9.63
C LEU A 96 7.33 24.45 -8.30
N ASP A 97 6.68 25.52 -7.86
CA ASP A 97 6.90 26.08 -6.54
C ASP A 97 6.30 25.16 -5.46
N GLU A 98 7.08 24.85 -4.44
CA GLU A 98 6.65 23.95 -3.36
C GLU A 98 5.44 24.49 -2.60
N ASN A 99 5.37 25.79 -2.34
CA ASN A 99 4.27 26.38 -1.57
C ASN A 99 2.98 26.37 -2.39
N GLU A 100 3.06 26.73 -3.67
CA GLU A 100 1.89 26.67 -4.56
C GLU A 100 1.33 25.24 -4.67
N VAL A 101 2.22 24.24 -4.78
CA VAL A 101 1.84 22.82 -4.81
C VAL A 101 1.16 22.39 -3.51
N LEU A 102 1.74 22.71 -2.36
CA LEU A 102 1.19 22.33 -1.06
C LEU A 102 -0.15 23.04 -0.80
N GLU A 103 -0.31 24.31 -1.19
CA GLU A 103 -1.57 25.03 -1.09
C GLU A 103 -2.65 24.45 -2.00
N ALA A 104 -2.32 24.10 -3.24
CA ALA A 104 -3.23 23.43 -4.17
C ALA A 104 -3.70 22.07 -3.63
N LEU A 105 -2.78 21.27 -3.09
CA LEU A 105 -3.10 19.99 -2.44
C LEU A 105 -4.00 20.17 -1.21
N GLN A 106 -3.74 21.21 -0.41
CA GLN A 106 -4.54 21.51 0.77
C GLN A 106 -5.96 21.92 0.39
N ARG A 107 -6.13 22.76 -0.65
CA ARG A 107 -7.45 23.15 -1.19
C ARG A 107 -8.20 21.95 -1.76
N ALA A 108 -7.51 21.04 -2.44
CA ALA A 108 -8.09 19.80 -2.96
C ALA A 108 -8.30 18.71 -1.88
N GLY A 109 -7.76 18.89 -0.67
CA GLY A 109 -7.69 17.86 0.37
C GLY A 109 -9.05 17.22 0.71
N GLY A 110 -10.13 18.01 0.79
CA GLY A 110 -11.48 17.48 1.05
C GLY A 110 -11.97 16.54 -0.06
N ARG A 111 -11.70 16.88 -1.31
CA ARG A 111 -12.04 16.06 -2.48
C ARG A 111 -11.20 14.79 -2.53
N LEU A 112 -9.89 14.91 -2.32
CA LEU A 112 -8.96 13.78 -2.30
C LEU A 112 -9.35 12.78 -1.19
N ARG A 113 -9.69 13.28 0.01
CA ARG A 113 -10.20 12.45 1.11
C ARG A 113 -11.52 11.77 0.78
N SER A 114 -12.44 12.45 0.13
CA SER A 114 -13.73 11.87 -0.31
C SER A 114 -13.53 10.73 -1.31
N ALA A 115 -12.61 10.89 -2.26
CA ALA A 115 -12.28 9.85 -3.22
C ALA A 115 -11.67 8.62 -2.53
N ILE A 116 -10.74 8.81 -1.60
CA ILE A 116 -10.17 7.71 -0.79
C ILE A 116 -11.27 7.04 0.03
N ALA A 117 -12.18 7.79 0.65
CA ALA A 117 -13.28 7.27 1.43
C ALA A 117 -14.15 6.29 0.63
N THR A 118 -14.38 6.61 -0.65
CA THR A 118 -15.15 5.75 -1.57
C THR A 118 -14.37 4.50 -1.96
N ALA A 119 -13.05 4.59 -2.08
CA ALA A 119 -12.23 3.46 -2.48
C ALA A 119 -12.05 2.44 -1.34
N ILE A 120 -11.78 2.89 -0.10
CA ILE A 120 -11.37 2.00 0.98
C ILE A 120 -12.57 1.37 1.73
N THR A 121 -12.41 0.14 2.21
CA THR A 121 -13.43 -0.58 2.99
C THR A 121 -13.37 -0.26 4.49
N ARG A 122 -13.30 1.02 4.87
CA ARG A 122 -13.22 1.44 6.28
C ARG A 122 -14.28 2.46 6.64
N LYS A 123 -14.66 2.47 7.92
CA LYS A 123 -15.66 3.39 8.48
C LYS A 123 -15.23 4.86 8.43
N ARG A 124 -13.93 5.16 8.46
CA ARG A 124 -13.39 6.52 8.48
C ARG A 124 -12.33 6.69 7.42
N ALA A 125 -12.44 7.77 6.64
CA ALA A 125 -11.41 8.18 5.70
C ALA A 125 -10.20 8.73 6.46
N PRO A 126 -8.97 8.32 6.10
CA PRO A 126 -7.79 8.83 6.73
C PRO A 126 -7.65 10.34 6.52
N GLN A 127 -6.96 10.99 7.46
CA GLN A 127 -6.43 12.33 7.24
C GLN A 127 -5.23 12.24 6.30
N LEU A 128 -4.94 13.33 5.57
CA LEU A 128 -3.85 13.40 4.60
C LEU A 128 -2.89 14.51 4.98
N SER A 129 -1.61 14.19 4.97
CA SER A 129 -0.52 15.15 5.00
C SER A 129 0.24 15.03 3.69
N PHE A 130 0.77 16.15 3.19
CA PHE A 130 1.45 16.19 1.90
C PHE A 130 2.92 16.52 2.08
N ARG A 131 3.76 15.89 1.26
CA ARG A 131 5.17 16.22 1.09
C ARG A 131 5.46 16.30 -0.38
N PHE A 132 6.05 17.41 -0.81
CA PHE A 132 6.52 17.58 -2.17
C PHE A 132 8.02 17.25 -2.25
N ILE A 133 8.40 16.46 -3.26
CA ILE A 133 9.79 16.21 -3.58
C ILE A 133 10.03 16.81 -4.96
N ALA A 134 10.87 17.85 -5.01
CA ALA A 134 11.33 18.40 -6.27
C ALA A 134 12.11 17.32 -7.02
N SER A 135 11.76 17.10 -8.30
CA SER A 135 12.59 16.28 -9.18
C SER A 135 13.88 17.04 -9.43
N MET A 136 14.91 16.79 -8.61
CA MET A 136 16.25 17.30 -8.90
C MET A 136 16.70 16.63 -10.20
N GLY A 137 16.56 17.35 -11.32
CA GLY A 137 17.14 16.94 -12.59
C GLY A 137 18.63 16.76 -12.38
N VAL A 138 19.11 15.51 -12.48
CA VAL A 138 20.54 15.25 -12.59
C VAL A 138 20.97 15.85 -13.93
N PRO A 139 21.82 16.89 -13.97
CA PRO A 139 22.37 17.37 -15.23
C PRO A 139 23.22 16.23 -15.82
N ARG A 140 22.90 15.81 -17.05
CA ARG A 140 23.74 14.91 -17.84
C ARG A 140 24.91 15.68 -18.44
#